data_AF-A0A522Q481-F1
#
_entry.id   AF-A0A522Q481-F1
#
_cell.length_a   1.000
_cell.length_b   1.000
_cell.length_c   1.000
_cell.angle_alpha   90.00
_cell.angle_beta   90.00
_cell.angle_gamma   90.00
#
_symmetry.space_group_name_H-M   'P 1'
#
loop_
_entity.id
_entity.type
_entity.pdbx_description
1 polymer ?
#
loop_
_entity_poly.entity_id
_entity_poly.type
_entity_poly.pdbx_seq_one_letter_code
_entity_poly.pdbx_strand_id
1 'polypeptide(L)'
;MALSAITKLPEGAIGAGTDPMMPPAPLQEAEPGLRMDLRAFIDALSCRGELKRISDLVDWKIELGEITRNHRQPLLFENIKDYPGKQVFANGLSNFSSVALALGLQPEKGRKAVLLEARRRVAAPAKPVTVSSGPVLENVMEGPGINLYEFPVPQWSSCDAGRYIGTWHANVTRDPETGCRNLGVYRMQLLGRSQATVSTSSASHLGRHFARAERNGKPLEMAVVIGGPEPVVMAAGSGYPSGSDEYDLAGGLSGGGIPLVRCKTVDLEVPAEAEIVLEGLIRPGVRVHDGPYFDYAGAPTENPSAFLFDVTCVMFRNRPIFRGAAVGHRAAEDQQLFALLADVGLFDFHDSRPRHWIQTGLIQRRFFKLFQSAGRAHPPAFLHRLVKRRGLSN
;
A
#
# COMPACT_ATOMS: atom_id res chain seq x y z
N MET A 1 51.70 3.49 -43.53
CA MET A 1 53.09 3.97 -43.44
C MET A 1 53.05 5.50 -43.40
N ALA A 2 53.80 6.23 -42.57
CA ALA A 2 54.69 5.83 -41.47
C ALA A 2 55.10 7.07 -40.64
N LEU A 3 55.25 6.91 -39.30
CA LEU A 3 56.11 7.66 -38.35
C LEU A 3 55.97 9.21 -38.27
N SER A 4 56.21 9.91 -37.15
CA SER A 4 56.49 9.62 -35.72
C SER A 4 56.10 10.88 -34.90
N ALA A 5 56.18 11.03 -33.58
CA ALA A 5 56.65 10.22 -32.44
C ALA A 5 55.64 10.43 -31.26
N ILE A 6 55.42 9.52 -30.31
CA ILE A 6 56.27 9.10 -29.18
C ILE A 6 56.87 10.26 -28.35
N THR A 7 56.14 10.66 -27.30
CA THR A 7 56.72 11.17 -26.04
C THR A 7 56.11 10.39 -24.88
N LYS A 8 56.95 10.02 -23.90
CA LYS A 8 56.63 9.04 -22.85
C LYS A 8 55.77 9.67 -21.74
N LEU A 9 54.79 8.92 -21.25
CA LEU A 9 54.25 9.09 -19.89
C LEU A 9 55.12 8.28 -18.91
N PRO A 10 55.31 8.74 -17.66
CA PRO A 10 56.11 8.00 -16.68
C PRO A 10 55.35 6.80 -16.10
N GLU A 11 56.02 5.66 -16.03
CA GLU A 11 55.57 4.50 -15.26
C GLU A 11 55.77 4.75 -13.76
N GLY A 12 54.75 4.50 -12.93
CA GLY A 12 54.92 4.50 -11.48
C GLY A 12 53.69 4.88 -10.67
N ALA A 13 52.78 3.91 -10.43
CA ALA A 13 51.97 3.74 -9.21
C ALA A 13 50.81 2.74 -9.44
N ILE A 14 51.11 1.46 -9.74
CA ILE A 14 50.09 0.40 -9.60
C ILE A 14 50.06 -0.01 -8.12
N GLY A 15 49.40 0.81 -7.31
CA GLY A 15 49.05 0.46 -5.93
C GLY A 15 47.81 -0.43 -5.95
N ALA A 16 48.00 -1.76 -5.88
CA ALA A 16 46.91 -2.72 -5.81
C ALA A 16 46.21 -2.68 -4.44
N GLY A 17 45.33 -1.69 -4.25
CA GLY A 17 44.42 -1.58 -3.12
C GLY A 17 43.14 -2.39 -3.33
N THR A 18 43.25 -3.69 -3.62
CA THR A 18 42.11 -4.60 -3.58
C THR A 18 41.82 -5.00 -2.14
N ASP A 19 41.21 -4.09 -1.38
CA ASP A 19 40.57 -4.46 -0.13
C ASP A 19 39.34 -5.32 -0.52
N PRO A 20 39.30 -6.62 -0.19
CA PRO A 20 38.20 -7.47 -0.60
C PRO A 20 36.94 -6.96 0.12
N MET A 21 35.94 -6.48 -0.64
CA MET A 21 34.62 -6.22 -0.07
C MET A 21 34.18 -7.50 0.65
N MET A 22 34.14 -7.46 1.98
CA MET A 22 33.63 -8.56 2.75
C MET A 22 32.21 -8.85 2.27
N PRO A 23 31.83 -10.13 2.08
CA PRO A 23 30.43 -10.45 1.87
C PRO A 23 29.66 -9.86 3.06
N PRO A 24 28.50 -9.21 2.82
CA PRO A 24 27.71 -8.65 3.91
C PRO A 24 27.46 -9.77 4.93
N ALA A 25 27.73 -9.47 6.20
CA ALA A 25 27.56 -10.45 7.27
C ALA A 25 26.16 -11.08 7.15
N PRO A 26 26.04 -12.42 7.17
CA PRO A 26 24.74 -13.05 7.08
C PRO A 26 23.90 -12.49 8.22
N LEU A 27 22.75 -11.90 7.88
CA LEU A 27 21.78 -11.49 8.89
C LEU A 27 21.51 -12.73 9.76
N GLN A 28 21.88 -12.63 11.04
CA GLN A 28 21.39 -13.53 12.06
C GLN A 28 19.86 -13.61 11.87
N GLU A 29 19.29 -14.82 11.97
CA GLU A 29 17.85 -14.96 11.91
C GLU A 29 17.26 -13.97 12.93
N ALA A 30 16.34 -13.11 12.47
CA ALA A 30 15.89 -11.96 13.23
C ALA A 30 15.53 -12.40 14.65
N GLU A 31 16.22 -11.82 15.64
CA GLU A 31 16.01 -12.07 17.08
C GLU A 31 14.51 -12.21 17.34
N PRO A 32 14.03 -13.27 18.03
CA PRO A 32 12.60 -13.54 18.19
C PRO A 32 11.84 -12.37 18.81
N GLY A 33 11.29 -11.49 17.97
CA GLY A 33 10.69 -10.22 18.37
C GLY A 33 11.08 -8.98 17.56
N LEU A 34 12.15 -9.01 16.74
CA LEU A 34 12.49 -7.86 15.88
C LEU A 34 11.48 -7.75 14.73
N ARG A 35 10.67 -6.70 14.82
CA ARG A 35 9.47 -6.48 14.02
C ARG A 35 9.77 -5.58 12.81
N MET A 36 9.31 -5.99 11.63
CA MET A 36 9.61 -5.30 10.36
C MET A 36 8.65 -4.11 10.13
N ASP A 37 8.99 -2.94 10.68
CA ASP A 37 8.32 -1.68 10.34
C ASP A 37 8.80 -1.13 8.97
N LEU A 38 8.23 -0.01 8.51
CA LEU A 38 8.60 0.55 7.20
C LEU A 38 10.08 0.97 7.13
N ARG A 39 10.64 1.54 8.21
CA ARG A 39 12.03 2.02 8.20
C ARG A 39 12.99 0.84 8.21
N ALA A 40 12.75 -0.16 9.07
CA ALA A 40 13.51 -1.41 9.09
C ALA A 40 13.46 -2.14 7.72
N PHE A 41 12.31 -2.09 7.03
CA PHE A 41 12.17 -2.63 5.68
C PHE A 41 12.99 -1.86 4.63
N ILE A 42 12.94 -0.52 4.64
CA ILE A 42 13.75 0.33 3.77
C ILE A 42 15.25 0.09 4.01
N ASP A 43 15.67 -0.03 5.26
CA ASP A 43 17.06 -0.32 5.63
C ASP A 43 17.49 -1.72 5.19
N ALA A 44 16.63 -2.74 5.36
CA ALA A 44 16.90 -4.10 4.87
C ALA A 44 17.07 -4.14 3.35
N LEU A 45 16.29 -3.37 2.59
CA LEU A 45 16.48 -3.20 1.14
C LEU A 45 17.78 -2.46 0.81
N SER A 46 18.12 -1.42 1.58
CA SER A 46 19.34 -0.62 1.40
C SER A 46 20.60 -1.46 1.65
N CYS A 47 20.65 -2.25 2.73
CA CYS A 47 21.77 -3.14 3.07
C CYS A 47 22.03 -4.25 2.04
N ARG A 48 21.04 -4.55 1.19
CA ARG A 48 21.12 -5.56 0.13
C ARG A 48 21.38 -4.98 -1.26
N GLY A 49 21.46 -3.65 -1.39
CA GLY A 49 21.53 -2.99 -2.69
C GLY A 49 20.26 -3.11 -3.54
N GLU A 50 19.13 -3.50 -2.94
CA GLU A 50 17.84 -3.64 -3.64
C GLU A 50 17.10 -2.29 -3.74
N LEU A 51 17.38 -1.35 -2.82
CA LEU A 51 16.84 0.01 -2.82
C LEU A 51 17.59 0.94 -3.79
N LYS A 52 16.86 1.63 -4.67
CA LYS A 52 17.38 2.80 -5.38
C LYS A 52 17.03 4.07 -4.61
N ARG A 53 18.06 4.83 -4.20
CA ARG A 53 17.90 6.20 -3.68
C ARG A 53 17.93 7.18 -4.85
N ILE A 54 17.07 8.20 -4.80
CA ILE A 54 16.95 9.26 -5.79
C ILE A 54 17.11 10.59 -5.05
N SER A 55 18.33 11.14 -5.13
CA SER A 55 18.73 12.41 -4.49
C SER A 55 18.57 13.63 -5.41
N ASP A 56 18.41 13.39 -6.72
CA ASP A 56 18.02 14.42 -7.69
C ASP A 56 16.68 15.07 -7.30
N LEU A 57 16.51 16.35 -7.63
CA LEU A 57 15.27 17.07 -7.38
C LEU A 57 14.16 16.54 -8.29
N VAL A 58 13.11 15.97 -7.70
CA VAL A 58 11.96 15.40 -8.41
C VAL A 58 10.69 16.18 -8.11
N ASP A 59 9.91 16.49 -9.16
CA ASP A 59 8.58 17.07 -9.02
C ASP A 59 7.56 16.03 -8.54
N TRP A 60 6.81 16.36 -7.48
CA TRP A 60 5.68 15.54 -7.00
C TRP A 60 4.56 15.45 -8.05
N LYS A 61 4.54 16.38 -9.01
CA LYS A 61 3.56 16.47 -10.07
C LYS A 61 3.99 15.63 -11.28
N ILE A 62 3.42 14.43 -11.41
CA ILE A 62 3.57 13.49 -12.52
C ILE A 62 4.96 12.85 -12.61
N GLU A 63 6.05 13.63 -12.51
CA GLU A 63 7.43 13.14 -12.67
C GLU A 63 7.76 11.99 -11.71
N LEU A 64 7.51 12.16 -10.40
CA LEU A 64 7.70 11.10 -9.41
C LEU A 64 6.98 9.79 -9.79
N GLY A 65 5.74 9.91 -10.26
CA GLY A 65 4.92 8.78 -10.69
C GLY A 65 5.45 8.11 -11.96
N GLU A 66 5.90 8.89 -12.95
CA GLU A 66 6.53 8.35 -14.16
C GLU A 66 7.87 7.68 -13.88
N ILE A 67 8.70 8.25 -13.00
CA ILE A 67 9.93 7.59 -12.54
C ILE A 67 9.57 6.26 -11.85
N THR A 68 8.55 6.26 -10.99
CA THR A 68 8.04 5.04 -10.33
C THR A 68 7.58 3.99 -11.36
N ARG A 69 6.84 4.40 -12.41
CA ARG A 69 6.34 3.47 -13.46
C ARG A 69 7.45 2.78 -14.25
N ASN A 70 8.55 3.48 -14.47
CA ASN A 70 9.66 3.04 -15.31
C ASN A 70 10.73 2.22 -14.57
N HIS A 71 10.63 2.07 -13.25
CA HIS A 71 11.52 1.23 -12.45
C HIS A 71 10.86 -0.07 -11.99
N ARG A 72 11.67 -1.10 -11.73
CA ARG A 72 11.23 -2.42 -11.23
C ARG A 72 11.76 -2.76 -9.84
N GLN A 73 12.44 -1.83 -9.19
CA GLN A 73 13.02 -1.97 -7.85
C GLN A 73 12.40 -0.92 -6.90
N PRO A 74 12.43 -1.14 -5.58
CA PRO A 74 12.04 -0.15 -4.58
C PRO A 74 12.78 1.17 -4.77
N LEU A 75 12.05 2.29 -4.64
CA LEU A 75 12.56 3.64 -4.80
C LEU A 75 12.35 4.45 -3.53
N LEU A 76 13.40 5.08 -3.03
CA LEU A 76 13.32 6.15 -2.03
C LEU A 76 13.71 7.48 -2.68
N PHE A 77 12.75 8.36 -2.84
CA PHE A 77 12.97 9.73 -3.29
C PHE A 77 13.29 10.62 -2.09
N GLU A 78 14.43 11.30 -2.13
CA GLU A 78 15.00 12.01 -0.98
C GLU A 78 14.94 13.54 -1.12
N ASN A 79 14.62 14.04 -2.31
CA ASN A 79 14.59 15.46 -2.65
C ASN A 79 13.35 15.79 -3.50
N ILE A 80 12.23 16.03 -2.82
CA ILE A 80 10.96 16.38 -3.48
C ILE A 80 10.82 17.91 -3.56
N LYS A 81 10.56 18.41 -4.76
CA LYS A 81 10.25 19.82 -5.02
C LYS A 81 9.10 20.31 -4.13
N ASP A 82 9.22 21.53 -3.62
CA ASP A 82 8.31 22.15 -2.63
C ASP A 82 8.31 21.48 -1.22
N TYR A 83 9.03 20.37 -1.02
CA TYR A 83 8.99 19.55 0.21
C TYR A 83 10.40 19.23 0.76
N PRO A 84 11.20 20.23 1.15
CA PRO A 84 12.56 20.03 1.63
C PRO A 84 12.62 19.09 2.85
N GLY A 85 13.49 18.08 2.78
CA GLY A 85 13.70 17.10 3.85
C GLY A 85 12.56 16.08 4.04
N LYS A 86 11.57 16.03 3.13
CA LYS A 86 10.53 14.98 3.13
C LYS A 86 10.85 13.92 2.08
N GLN A 87 10.53 12.67 2.40
CA GLN A 87 10.86 11.52 1.56
C GLN A 87 9.58 10.83 1.05
N VAL A 88 9.66 10.24 -0.14
CA VAL A 88 8.60 9.38 -0.69
C VAL A 88 9.20 8.00 -0.97
N PHE A 89 8.53 6.95 -0.48
CA PHE A 89 8.92 5.55 -0.74
C PHE A 89 7.85 4.87 -1.58
N ALA A 90 8.27 4.24 -2.68
CA ALA A 90 7.40 3.60 -3.67
C ALA A 90 8.03 2.32 -4.24
N ASN A 91 7.23 1.48 -4.89
CA ASN A 91 7.68 0.19 -5.46
C ASN A 91 8.25 -0.78 -4.40
N GLY A 92 7.92 -0.60 -3.11
CA GLY A 92 8.43 -1.42 -2.01
C GLY A 92 8.20 -2.92 -2.23
N LEU A 93 7.07 -3.33 -2.80
CA LEU A 93 6.76 -4.73 -3.11
C LEU A 93 6.92 -5.08 -4.61
N SER A 94 7.72 -4.34 -5.39
CA SER A 94 7.83 -4.52 -6.86
C SER A 94 8.35 -5.89 -7.32
N ASN A 95 8.99 -6.64 -6.41
CA ASN A 95 9.66 -7.90 -6.71
C ASN A 95 9.59 -8.85 -5.50
N PHE A 96 9.91 -10.13 -5.74
CA PHE A 96 9.73 -11.16 -4.73
C PHE A 96 10.76 -11.15 -3.59
N SER A 97 11.96 -10.61 -3.80
CA SER A 97 12.96 -10.47 -2.74
C SER A 97 12.44 -9.50 -1.68
N SER A 98 11.97 -8.34 -2.13
CA SER A 98 11.35 -7.33 -1.27
C SER A 98 10.07 -7.83 -0.58
N VAL A 99 9.27 -8.69 -1.23
CA VAL A 99 8.14 -9.39 -0.55
C VAL A 99 8.60 -10.30 0.58
N ALA A 100 9.70 -11.05 0.41
CA ALA A 100 10.23 -11.88 1.49
C ALA A 100 10.74 -11.01 2.66
N LEU A 101 11.50 -9.95 2.37
CA LEU A 101 12.01 -9.01 3.36
C LEU A 101 10.89 -8.29 4.13
N ALA A 102 9.81 -7.89 3.45
CA ALA A 102 8.61 -7.31 4.07
C ALA A 102 7.90 -8.25 5.07
N LEU A 103 8.07 -9.57 4.90
CA LEU A 103 7.60 -10.60 5.84
C LEU A 103 8.64 -10.97 6.90
N GLY A 104 9.80 -10.31 6.95
CA GLY A 104 10.92 -10.70 7.82
C GLY A 104 11.53 -12.06 7.44
N LEU A 105 11.48 -12.43 6.16
CA LEU A 105 11.98 -13.71 5.62
C LEU A 105 13.20 -13.49 4.73
N GLN A 106 14.13 -14.46 4.76
CA GLN A 106 15.33 -14.47 3.92
C GLN A 106 14.99 -14.84 2.46
N PRO A 107 15.23 -13.95 1.47
CA PRO A 107 14.97 -14.24 0.06
C PRO A 107 15.75 -15.46 -0.47
N GLU A 108 16.93 -15.75 0.09
CA GLU A 108 17.86 -16.82 -0.29
C GLU A 108 17.24 -18.21 -0.12
N LYS A 109 16.31 -18.37 0.83
CA LYS A 109 15.55 -19.62 1.02
C LYS A 109 14.65 -19.94 -0.19
N GLY A 110 14.47 -18.98 -1.10
CA GLY A 110 13.84 -19.16 -2.42
C GLY A 110 12.31 -19.14 -2.39
N ARG A 111 11.69 -18.90 -3.56
CA ARG A 111 10.24 -18.66 -3.69
C ARG A 111 9.37 -19.71 -3.02
N LYS A 112 9.72 -20.99 -3.15
CA LYS A 112 8.94 -22.10 -2.59
C LYS A 112 8.91 -22.08 -1.05
N ALA A 113 10.05 -21.80 -0.40
CA ALA A 113 10.13 -21.77 1.06
C ALA A 113 9.40 -20.55 1.63
N VAL A 114 9.64 -19.36 1.05
CA VAL A 114 8.96 -18.12 1.44
C VAL A 114 7.44 -18.24 1.32
N LEU A 115 6.92 -18.80 0.21
CA LEU A 115 5.47 -19.01 0.06
C LEU A 115 4.90 -20.09 0.99
N LEU A 116 5.67 -21.12 1.33
CA LEU A 116 5.24 -22.13 2.30
C LEU A 116 5.12 -21.52 3.71
N GLU A 117 6.10 -20.72 4.12
CA GLU A 117 6.09 -20.01 5.38
C GLU A 117 4.98 -18.94 5.43
N ALA A 118 4.77 -18.19 4.34
CA ALA A 118 3.65 -17.26 4.23
C ALA A 118 2.30 -17.97 4.41
N ARG A 119 2.09 -19.14 3.79
CA ARG A 119 0.87 -19.95 4.02
C ARG A 119 0.73 -20.44 5.46
N ARG A 120 1.83 -20.86 6.10
CA ARG A 120 1.84 -21.25 7.52
C ARG A 120 1.39 -20.09 8.41
N ARG A 121 1.90 -18.88 8.12
CA ARG A 121 1.55 -17.63 8.81
C ARG A 121 0.10 -17.18 8.59
N VAL A 122 -0.42 -17.33 7.37
CA VAL A 122 -1.86 -17.10 7.06
C VAL A 122 -2.76 -18.07 7.84
N ALA A 123 -2.34 -19.33 8.01
CA ALA A 123 -3.08 -20.32 8.81
C ALA A 123 -2.89 -20.17 10.34
N ALA A 124 -2.01 -19.27 10.78
CA ALA A 124 -1.70 -18.98 12.18
C ALA A 124 -1.80 -17.46 12.45
N PRO A 125 -3.00 -16.87 12.32
CA PRO A 125 -3.21 -15.45 12.59
C PRO A 125 -2.87 -15.12 14.06
N ALA A 126 -2.35 -13.92 14.28
CA ALA A 126 -1.86 -13.47 15.59
C ALA A 126 -2.51 -12.13 15.97
N LYS A 127 -3.27 -12.14 17.06
CA LYS A 127 -4.02 -10.96 17.52
C LYS A 127 -3.13 -9.73 17.73
N PRO A 128 -3.58 -8.53 17.37
CA PRO A 128 -2.87 -7.29 17.68
C PRO A 128 -2.76 -7.07 19.19
N VAL A 129 -1.74 -6.30 19.58
CA VAL A 129 -1.46 -5.93 20.97
C VAL A 129 -1.70 -4.43 21.11
N THR A 130 -2.59 -4.02 22.00
CA THR A 130 -2.77 -2.59 22.29
C THR A 130 -1.60 -2.07 23.10
N VAL A 131 -0.98 -0.98 22.65
CA VAL A 131 0.11 -0.28 23.33
C VAL A 131 -0.29 1.17 23.67
N SER A 132 0.28 1.73 24.71
CA SER A 132 -0.05 3.08 25.21
C SER A 132 0.59 4.20 24.39
N SER A 133 1.65 3.91 23.63
CA SER A 133 2.36 4.87 22.80
C SER A 133 3.03 4.20 21.60
N GLY A 134 3.50 5.00 20.64
CA GLY A 134 4.22 4.57 19.46
C GLY A 134 4.80 5.76 18.69
N PRO A 135 5.80 5.55 17.81
CA PRO A 135 6.41 6.63 17.01
C PRO A 135 5.40 7.48 16.22
N VAL A 136 4.26 6.92 15.79
CA VAL A 136 3.22 7.70 15.09
C VAL A 136 2.66 8.86 15.94
N LEU A 137 2.81 8.81 17.27
CA LEU A 137 2.34 9.84 18.20
C LEU A 137 3.38 10.94 18.48
N GLU A 138 4.54 10.95 17.81
CA GLU A 138 5.56 11.99 17.97
C GLU A 138 5.01 13.40 17.64
N ASN A 139 4.10 13.49 16.66
CA ASN A 139 3.39 14.71 16.30
C ASN A 139 1.89 14.42 16.15
N VAL A 140 1.05 15.36 16.60
CA VAL A 140 -0.41 15.30 16.49
C VAL A 140 -0.92 16.67 16.06
N MET A 141 -1.69 16.73 14.97
CA MET A 141 -2.34 17.93 14.45
C MET A 141 -3.85 17.75 14.46
N GLU A 142 -4.56 18.58 15.22
CA GLU A 142 -6.01 18.54 15.37
C GLU A 142 -6.66 19.87 14.93
N GLY A 143 -7.93 19.81 14.53
CA GLY A 143 -8.74 21.00 14.26
C GLY A 143 -8.29 21.82 13.02
N PRO A 144 -8.44 23.16 13.04
CA PRO A 144 -8.31 23.99 11.84
C PRO A 144 -6.87 24.12 11.30
N GLY A 145 -5.86 23.65 12.05
CA GLY A 145 -4.46 23.63 11.60
C GLY A 145 -4.18 22.60 10.50
N ILE A 146 -5.02 21.56 10.38
CA ILE A 146 -4.78 20.42 9.48
C ILE A 146 -4.55 20.86 8.03
N ASN A 147 -3.48 20.32 7.45
CA ASN A 147 -3.07 20.59 6.09
C ASN A 147 -2.40 19.37 5.43
N LEU A 148 -3.19 18.56 4.74
CA LEU A 148 -2.73 17.38 4.00
C LEU A 148 -1.68 17.72 2.92
N TYR A 149 -1.66 18.96 2.44
CA TYR A 149 -0.64 19.44 1.50
C TYR A 149 0.73 19.67 2.13
N GLU A 150 0.92 19.46 3.43
CA GLU A 150 2.25 19.43 4.05
C GLU A 150 3.00 18.14 3.75
N PHE A 151 2.31 17.06 3.38
CA PHE A 151 2.96 15.82 2.94
C PHE A 151 3.23 15.87 1.44
N PRO A 152 4.31 15.21 0.95
CA PRO A 152 4.70 15.20 -0.46
C PRO A 152 3.79 14.27 -1.30
N VAL A 153 2.47 14.45 -1.19
CA VAL A 153 1.47 13.62 -1.88
C VAL A 153 1.57 13.83 -3.39
N PRO A 154 1.89 12.80 -4.19
CA PRO A 154 2.08 12.95 -5.63
C PRO A 154 0.75 13.09 -6.40
N GLN A 155 0.83 13.74 -7.56
CA GLN A 155 -0.07 13.44 -8.69
C GLN A 155 0.63 12.33 -9.47
N TRP A 156 0.11 11.09 -9.43
CA TRP A 156 0.87 9.93 -9.90
C TRP A 156 0.87 9.81 -11.42
N SER A 157 -0.16 10.26 -12.12
CA SER A 157 -0.30 10.17 -13.58
C SER A 157 -0.67 11.51 -14.18
N SER A 158 -0.31 11.72 -15.45
CA SER A 158 -0.77 12.88 -16.24
C SER A 158 -2.29 12.89 -16.47
N CYS A 159 -2.95 11.74 -16.36
CA CYS A 159 -4.41 11.63 -16.42
C CYS A 159 -5.11 11.72 -15.05
N ASP A 160 -4.37 11.82 -13.94
CA ASP A 160 -4.98 11.95 -12.62
C ASP A 160 -5.53 13.37 -12.44
N ALA A 161 -6.75 13.53 -11.94
CA ALA A 161 -7.38 14.84 -11.71
C ALA A 161 -6.69 15.69 -10.62
N GLY A 162 -5.76 15.11 -9.87
CA GLY A 162 -5.01 15.83 -8.84
C GLY A 162 -4.09 14.90 -8.06
N ARG A 163 -3.77 15.28 -6.84
CA ARG A 163 -2.94 14.51 -5.92
C ARG A 163 -3.75 13.37 -5.30
N TYR A 164 -3.20 12.15 -5.29
CA TYR A 164 -3.84 10.99 -4.65
C TYR A 164 -3.07 10.59 -3.38
N ILE A 165 -3.68 10.89 -2.24
CA ILE A 165 -3.17 10.53 -0.91
C ILE A 165 -3.44 9.08 -0.56
N GLY A 166 -4.49 8.47 -1.13
CA GLY A 166 -4.83 7.06 -1.01
C GLY A 166 -4.41 6.31 -2.26
N THR A 167 -3.35 5.50 -2.18
CA THR A 167 -2.88 4.59 -3.25
C THR A 167 -2.35 3.25 -2.75
N TRP A 168 -1.85 3.19 -1.50
CA TRP A 168 -1.20 2.01 -0.91
C TRP A 168 -1.50 1.88 0.60
N HIS A 169 -2.70 2.30 1.01
CA HIS A 169 -2.96 2.68 2.40
C HIS A 169 -4.12 1.90 2.99
N ALA A 170 -3.93 1.40 4.21
CA ALA A 170 -4.96 0.65 4.92
C ALA A 170 -5.96 1.63 5.54
N ASN A 171 -7.18 1.62 5.03
CA ASN A 171 -8.32 2.36 5.57
C ASN A 171 -9.00 1.48 6.61
N VAL A 172 -8.89 1.86 7.88
CA VAL A 172 -9.45 1.18 9.04
C VAL A 172 -10.83 1.75 9.34
N THR A 173 -11.84 0.89 9.46
CA THR A 173 -13.17 1.26 9.97
C THR A 173 -13.69 0.18 10.91
N ARG A 174 -14.72 0.50 11.69
CA ARG A 174 -15.55 -0.49 12.38
C ARG A 174 -16.95 -0.54 11.78
N ASP A 175 -17.53 -1.72 11.73
CA ASP A 175 -18.92 -1.93 11.37
C ASP A 175 -19.82 -1.30 12.45
N PRO A 176 -20.67 -0.30 12.13
CA PRO A 176 -21.53 0.34 13.12
C PRO A 176 -22.65 -0.56 13.66
N GLU A 177 -22.89 -1.75 13.06
CA GLU A 177 -23.84 -2.74 13.57
C GLU A 177 -23.16 -3.83 14.43
N THR A 178 -21.96 -4.29 14.06
CA THR A 178 -21.30 -5.46 14.71
C THR A 178 -20.05 -5.11 15.52
N GLY A 179 -19.48 -3.92 15.36
CA GLY A 179 -18.20 -3.51 15.96
C GLY A 179 -16.96 -4.15 15.30
N CYS A 180 -17.15 -5.10 14.37
CA CYS A 180 -16.07 -5.76 13.65
C CYS A 180 -15.24 -4.76 12.86
N ARG A 181 -13.92 -4.87 12.96
CA ARG A 181 -12.98 -4.02 12.25
C ARG A 181 -12.82 -4.50 10.80
N ASN A 182 -12.54 -3.57 9.90
CA ASN A 182 -12.16 -3.83 8.51
C ASN A 182 -10.98 -2.95 8.13
N LEU A 183 -9.98 -3.53 7.48
CA LEU A 183 -8.93 -2.81 6.73
C LEU A 183 -9.16 -2.99 5.23
N GLY A 184 -9.10 -1.90 4.45
CA GLY A 184 -9.16 -1.98 3.00
C GLY A 184 -8.26 -0.95 2.30
N VAL A 185 -7.76 -1.30 1.11
CA VAL A 185 -7.04 -0.34 0.25
C VAL A 185 -8.03 0.33 -0.70
N TYR A 186 -8.25 1.63 -0.49
CA TYR A 186 -9.14 2.47 -1.30
C TYR A 186 -8.40 3.70 -1.79
N ARG A 187 -8.71 4.14 -3.01
CA ARG A 187 -8.08 5.34 -3.57
C ARG A 187 -8.73 6.62 -3.01
N MET A 188 -7.91 7.63 -2.79
CA MET A 188 -8.33 8.90 -2.18
C MET A 188 -7.63 10.08 -2.87
N GLN A 189 -8.41 10.89 -3.57
CA GLN A 189 -8.01 12.17 -4.17
C GLN A 189 -8.06 13.27 -3.11
N LEU A 190 -7.04 14.13 -3.04
CA LEU A 190 -7.10 15.34 -2.20
C LEU A 190 -8.07 16.36 -2.81
N LEU A 191 -9.05 16.79 -2.01
CA LEU A 191 -10.00 17.85 -2.36
C LEU A 191 -9.68 19.19 -1.68
N GLY A 192 -8.91 19.16 -0.59
CA GLY A 192 -8.52 20.36 0.14
C GLY A 192 -7.55 20.07 1.29
N ARG A 193 -7.35 21.07 2.16
CA ARG A 193 -6.42 20.99 3.30
C ARG A 193 -6.75 19.89 4.30
N SER A 194 -8.02 19.50 4.45
CA SER A 194 -8.48 18.49 5.41
C SER A 194 -9.52 17.54 4.82
N GLN A 195 -9.61 17.47 3.48
CA GLN A 195 -10.65 16.70 2.80
C GLN A 195 -10.08 15.85 1.66
N ALA A 196 -10.56 14.62 1.57
CA ALA A 196 -10.25 13.71 0.49
C ALA A 196 -11.49 12.92 0.05
N THR A 197 -11.48 12.39 -1.17
CA THR A 197 -12.45 11.38 -1.60
C THR A 197 -12.14 10.04 -0.93
N VAL A 198 -13.13 9.15 -0.86
CA VAL A 198 -12.92 7.72 -0.65
C VAL A 198 -13.72 6.98 -1.71
N SER A 199 -13.01 6.39 -2.68
CA SER A 199 -13.63 5.70 -3.79
C SER A 199 -13.60 4.19 -3.56
N THR A 200 -14.78 3.59 -3.42
CA THR A 200 -14.97 2.15 -3.19
C THR A 200 -16.26 1.64 -3.81
N SER A 201 -16.38 0.31 -3.96
CA SER A 201 -17.60 -0.34 -4.43
C SER A 201 -18.55 -0.65 -3.27
N SER A 202 -19.85 -0.67 -3.55
CA SER A 202 -20.90 -1.07 -2.58
C SER A 202 -20.79 -2.54 -2.14
N ALA A 203 -20.07 -3.38 -2.89
CA ALA A 203 -19.83 -4.78 -2.54
C ALA A 203 -18.73 -4.95 -1.48
N SER A 204 -17.81 -3.99 -1.36
CA SER A 204 -16.72 -4.02 -0.37
C SER A 204 -17.23 -3.92 1.07
N HIS A 205 -16.44 -4.39 2.04
CA HIS A 205 -16.75 -4.22 3.46
C HIS A 205 -16.90 -2.74 3.85
N LEU A 206 -16.01 -1.84 3.42
CA LEU A 206 -16.16 -0.40 3.65
C LEU A 206 -17.48 0.15 3.08
N GLY A 207 -17.84 -0.25 1.86
CA GLY A 207 -19.12 0.12 1.23
C GLY A 207 -20.33 -0.35 2.05
N ARG A 208 -20.25 -1.55 2.63
CA ARG A 208 -21.27 -2.10 3.55
C ARG A 208 -21.30 -1.32 4.89
N HIS A 209 -20.14 -1.02 5.49
CA HIS A 209 -20.04 -0.23 6.73
C HIS A 209 -20.63 1.16 6.54
N PHE A 210 -20.31 1.82 5.43
CA PHE A 210 -20.89 3.12 5.08
C PHE A 210 -22.41 3.03 4.88
N ALA A 211 -22.90 2.05 4.12
CA ALA A 211 -24.35 1.87 3.92
C ALA A 211 -25.12 1.55 5.22
N ARG A 212 -24.46 0.96 6.22
CA ARG A 212 -25.00 0.81 7.58
C ARG A 212 -25.01 2.14 8.35
N ALA A 213 -23.90 2.88 8.34
CA ALA A 213 -23.80 4.19 9.00
C ALA A 213 -24.83 5.19 8.44
N GLU A 214 -24.94 5.27 7.11
CA GLU A 214 -25.88 6.16 6.41
C GLU A 214 -27.34 5.80 6.69
N ARG A 215 -27.72 4.51 6.70
CA ARG A 215 -29.07 4.07 7.14
C ARG A 215 -29.39 4.47 8.58
N ASN A 216 -28.38 4.53 9.45
CA ASN A 216 -28.50 4.94 10.84
C ASN A 216 -28.39 6.47 11.03
N GLY A 217 -28.22 7.26 9.96
CA GLY A 217 -28.05 8.71 10.02
C GLY A 217 -26.77 9.18 10.72
N LYS A 218 -25.77 8.30 10.85
CA LYS A 218 -24.50 8.58 11.56
C LYS A 218 -23.33 8.70 10.58
N PRO A 219 -22.30 9.52 10.89
CA PRO A 219 -21.03 9.43 10.18
C PRO A 219 -20.37 8.07 10.42
N LEU A 220 -19.57 7.62 9.46
CA LEU A 220 -18.67 6.48 9.66
C LEU A 220 -17.29 7.01 10.06
N GLU A 221 -16.78 6.55 11.20
CA GLU A 221 -15.41 6.81 11.62
C GLU A 221 -14.42 6.02 10.78
N MET A 222 -13.36 6.67 10.31
CA MET A 222 -12.29 6.04 9.54
C MET A 222 -10.91 6.58 9.93
N ALA A 223 -9.91 5.69 9.92
CA ALA A 223 -8.51 6.07 9.96
C ALA A 223 -7.77 5.54 8.73
N VAL A 224 -6.76 6.27 8.23
CA VAL A 224 -5.98 5.91 7.04
C VAL A 224 -4.51 5.77 7.45
N VAL A 225 -3.97 4.57 7.33
CA VAL A 225 -2.60 4.24 7.71
C VAL A 225 -1.68 4.37 6.50
N ILE A 226 -0.77 5.35 6.56
CA ILE A 226 0.23 5.64 5.53
C ILE A 226 1.60 5.27 6.09
N GLY A 227 2.30 4.37 5.40
CA GLY A 227 3.63 3.92 5.82
C GLY A 227 3.61 3.08 7.11
N GLY A 228 2.61 2.20 7.27
CA GLY A 228 2.68 1.12 8.27
C GLY A 228 3.57 -0.04 7.80
N PRO A 229 3.75 -1.08 8.64
CA PRO A 229 4.38 -2.34 8.24
C PRO A 229 3.69 -2.93 7.00
N GLU A 230 4.45 -3.33 5.99
CA GLU A 230 3.90 -3.88 4.73
C GLU A 230 2.92 -5.07 4.92
N PRO A 231 3.07 -5.96 5.92
CA PRO A 231 2.04 -6.97 6.23
C PRO A 231 0.63 -6.41 6.50
N VAL A 232 0.50 -5.16 6.96
CA VAL A 232 -0.78 -4.49 7.20
C VAL A 232 -1.48 -4.14 5.89
N VAL A 233 -0.76 -3.60 4.90
CA VAL A 233 -1.34 -3.33 3.57
C VAL A 233 -1.55 -4.64 2.77
N MET A 234 -0.70 -5.65 2.98
CA MET A 234 -0.95 -6.99 2.43
C MET A 234 -2.28 -7.58 2.92
N ALA A 235 -2.58 -7.44 4.22
CA ALA A 235 -3.86 -7.87 4.79
C ALA A 235 -5.03 -7.00 4.32
N ALA A 236 -4.87 -5.67 4.27
CA ALA A 236 -5.89 -4.74 3.76
C ALA A 236 -6.21 -4.91 2.25
N GLY A 237 -5.29 -5.49 1.49
CA GLY A 237 -5.51 -5.83 0.07
C GLY A 237 -6.11 -7.22 -0.15
N SER A 238 -6.40 -7.98 0.91
CA SER A 238 -6.81 -9.38 0.83
C SER A 238 -8.34 -9.57 0.83
N GLY A 239 -8.80 -10.66 0.23
CA GLY A 239 -10.19 -11.14 0.33
C GLY A 239 -10.43 -11.89 1.64
N TYR A 240 -10.15 -11.25 2.79
CA TYR A 240 -10.28 -11.89 4.10
C TYR A 240 -11.77 -12.09 4.47
N PRO A 241 -12.15 -13.16 5.20
CA PRO A 241 -13.55 -13.44 5.48
C PRO A 241 -14.22 -12.35 6.33
N SER A 242 -15.34 -11.81 5.83
CA SER A 242 -16.18 -10.82 6.54
C SER A 242 -16.41 -11.21 8.01
N GLY A 243 -16.17 -10.27 8.92
CA GLY A 243 -16.29 -10.49 10.37
C GLY A 243 -15.01 -11.02 11.04
N SER A 244 -13.94 -11.23 10.27
CA SER A 244 -12.57 -11.44 10.78
C SER A 244 -11.81 -10.12 10.80
N ASP A 245 -10.80 -9.97 11.66
CA ASP A 245 -9.99 -8.76 11.76
C ASP A 245 -8.71 -8.89 10.91
N GLU A 246 -8.50 -8.03 9.92
CA GLU A 246 -7.32 -8.12 9.07
C GLU A 246 -6.00 -7.83 9.82
N TYR A 247 -6.02 -7.21 11.01
CA TYR A 247 -4.81 -7.15 11.84
C TYR A 247 -4.40 -8.50 12.41
N ASP A 248 -5.32 -9.45 12.59
CA ASP A 248 -4.99 -10.81 13.01
C ASP A 248 -4.19 -11.52 11.89
N LEU A 249 -4.61 -11.32 10.63
CA LEU A 249 -3.88 -11.76 9.43
C LEU A 249 -2.53 -11.05 9.29
N ALA A 250 -2.50 -9.72 9.42
CA ALA A 250 -1.27 -8.94 9.36
C ALA A 250 -0.27 -9.38 10.44
N GLY A 251 -0.76 -9.69 11.65
CA GLY A 251 0.03 -10.22 12.75
C GLY A 251 0.61 -11.60 12.43
N GLY A 252 -0.21 -12.51 11.89
CA GLY A 252 0.25 -13.80 11.40
C GLY A 252 1.37 -13.65 10.36
N LEU A 253 1.14 -12.84 9.31
CA LEU A 253 2.12 -12.51 8.26
C LEU A 253 3.42 -11.88 8.81
N SER A 254 3.31 -11.01 9.83
CA SER A 254 4.44 -10.39 10.52
C SER A 254 5.21 -11.37 11.43
N GLY A 255 4.66 -12.56 11.72
CA GLY A 255 5.19 -13.49 12.71
C GLY A 255 4.86 -13.14 14.16
N GLY A 256 4.01 -12.14 14.40
CA GLY A 256 3.62 -11.65 15.72
C GLY A 256 2.62 -10.48 15.66
N GLY A 257 1.78 -10.37 16.69
CA GLY A 257 0.70 -9.40 16.77
C GLY A 257 1.12 -7.94 16.50
N ILE A 258 0.29 -7.20 15.77
CA ILE A 258 0.54 -5.78 15.45
C ILE A 258 0.38 -4.91 16.71
N PRO A 259 1.38 -4.12 17.14
CA PRO A 259 1.22 -3.09 18.15
C PRO A 259 0.30 -1.98 17.62
N LEU A 260 -0.83 -1.77 18.28
CA LEU A 260 -1.80 -0.74 17.91
C LEU A 260 -1.89 0.34 18.99
N VAL A 261 -1.87 1.61 18.60
CA VAL A 261 -2.28 2.74 19.44
C VAL A 261 -3.71 3.13 19.12
N ARG A 262 -4.42 3.72 20.10
CA ARG A 262 -5.71 4.37 19.84
C ARG A 262 -5.54 5.69 19.09
N CYS A 263 -6.46 5.93 18.18
CA CYS A 263 -6.71 7.23 17.58
C CYS A 263 -7.13 8.28 18.63
N LYS A 264 -7.09 9.56 18.26
CA LYS A 264 -7.40 10.72 19.13
C LYS A 264 -8.84 11.19 19.04
N THR A 265 -9.41 11.12 17.84
CA THR A 265 -10.69 11.75 17.47
C THR A 265 -11.74 10.77 16.95
N VAL A 266 -11.41 9.48 16.87
CA VAL A 266 -12.28 8.36 16.44
C VAL A 266 -12.00 7.11 17.28
N ASP A 267 -12.97 6.22 17.48
CA ASP A 267 -12.84 4.98 18.28
C ASP A 267 -12.23 3.82 17.46
N LEU A 268 -11.02 4.06 16.97
CA LEU A 268 -10.24 3.14 16.15
C LEU A 268 -8.82 2.97 16.69
N GLU A 269 -8.16 1.90 16.26
CA GLU A 269 -6.75 1.64 16.54
C GLU A 269 -5.95 1.39 15.26
N VAL A 270 -4.73 1.93 15.26
CA VAL A 270 -3.82 2.01 14.12
C VAL A 270 -2.42 1.56 14.52
N PRO A 271 -1.54 1.11 13.60
CA PRO A 271 -0.21 0.65 13.95
C PRO A 271 0.57 1.75 14.66
N ALA A 272 1.06 1.43 15.86
CA ALA A 272 1.95 2.29 16.65
C ALA A 272 3.16 2.78 15.83
N GLU A 273 3.56 1.94 14.88
CA GLU A 273 4.72 2.08 14.00
C GLU A 273 4.39 2.74 12.64
N ALA A 274 3.20 3.28 12.40
CA ALA A 274 2.92 3.99 11.14
C ALA A 274 3.76 5.28 11.00
N GLU A 275 4.06 5.69 9.77
CA GLU A 275 4.70 6.99 9.49
C GLU A 275 3.71 8.15 9.62
N ILE A 276 2.51 8.01 9.06
CA ILE A 276 1.43 9.01 9.10
C ILE A 276 0.09 8.27 9.25
N VAL A 277 -0.80 8.79 10.08
CA VAL A 277 -2.20 8.37 10.19
C VAL A 277 -3.10 9.59 10.03
N LEU A 278 -4.12 9.46 9.17
CA LEU A 278 -5.21 10.42 9.06
C LEU A 278 -6.42 9.85 9.80
N GLU A 279 -7.03 10.59 10.69
CA GLU A 279 -8.30 10.24 11.34
C GLU A 279 -9.40 11.15 10.83
N GLY A 280 -10.63 10.65 10.73
CA GLY A 280 -11.73 11.48 10.27
C GLY A 280 -13.07 10.78 10.18
N LEU A 281 -14.02 11.52 9.64
CA LEU A 281 -15.41 11.10 9.48
C LEU A 281 -15.77 11.06 8.00
N ILE A 282 -16.45 10.00 7.57
CA ILE A 282 -17.14 9.96 6.29
C ILE A 282 -18.57 10.46 6.51
N ARG A 283 -18.95 11.55 5.84
CA ARG A 283 -20.29 12.16 6.02
C ARG A 283 -21.40 11.31 5.39
N PRO A 284 -22.52 11.05 6.11
CA PRO A 284 -23.67 10.40 5.53
C PRO A 284 -24.37 11.34 4.54
N GLY A 285 -24.96 10.81 3.48
CA GLY A 285 -25.68 11.56 2.45
C GLY A 285 -24.82 12.39 1.48
N VAL A 286 -23.53 12.64 1.80
CA VAL A 286 -22.62 13.40 0.94
C VAL A 286 -21.95 12.49 -0.08
N ARG A 287 -21.85 12.96 -1.31
CA ARG A 287 -21.10 12.32 -2.41
C ARG A 287 -20.31 13.38 -3.17
N VAL A 288 -19.14 12.98 -3.67
CA VAL A 288 -18.20 13.82 -4.42
C VAL A 288 -17.69 13.07 -5.64
N HIS A 289 -17.26 13.80 -6.67
CA HIS A 289 -16.59 13.21 -7.82
C HIS A 289 -15.14 12.87 -7.46
N ASP A 290 -14.70 11.69 -7.85
CA ASP A 290 -13.33 11.21 -7.71
C ASP A 290 -12.81 10.77 -9.08
N GLY A 291 -11.71 11.35 -9.52
CA GLY A 291 -11.06 11.04 -10.78
C GLY A 291 -11.16 12.14 -11.85
N PRO A 292 -10.68 11.83 -13.08
CA PRO A 292 -10.04 10.58 -13.50
C PRO A 292 -8.80 10.18 -12.68
N TYR A 293 -8.56 8.86 -12.57
CA TYR A 293 -7.40 8.25 -11.89
C TYR A 293 -6.89 7.06 -12.69
N PHE A 294 -5.56 6.90 -12.84
CA PHE A 294 -4.99 5.72 -13.50
C PHE A 294 -5.10 4.47 -12.61
N ASP A 295 -6.05 3.59 -12.93
CA ASP A 295 -6.47 2.49 -12.06
C ASP A 295 -5.63 1.20 -12.22
N TYR A 296 -5.71 0.29 -11.25
CA TYR A 296 -5.09 -1.06 -11.32
C TYR A 296 -5.56 -1.85 -12.55
N ALA A 297 -6.75 -1.51 -13.07
CA ALA A 297 -7.29 -2.00 -14.33
C ALA A 297 -6.45 -1.63 -15.56
N GLY A 298 -5.45 -0.74 -15.45
CA GLY A 298 -4.55 -0.29 -16.52
C GLY A 298 -5.19 0.72 -17.48
N ALA A 299 -6.08 1.56 -16.97
CA ALA A 299 -6.77 2.63 -17.69
C ALA A 299 -7.25 3.71 -16.71
N PRO A 300 -7.49 4.95 -17.16
CA PRO A 300 -8.18 5.97 -16.37
C PRO A 300 -9.60 5.53 -16.02
N THR A 301 -10.03 5.75 -14.77
CA THR A 301 -11.41 5.53 -14.33
C THR A 301 -11.87 6.64 -13.36
N GLU A 302 -13.18 6.85 -13.30
CA GLU A 302 -13.84 7.86 -12.46
C GLU A 302 -14.86 7.19 -11.55
N ASN A 303 -15.12 7.81 -10.40
CA ASN A 303 -16.25 7.50 -9.53
C ASN A 303 -17.03 8.80 -9.25
N PRO A 304 -18.18 9.01 -9.91
CA PRO A 304 -18.99 10.22 -9.71
C PRO A 304 -19.76 10.25 -8.38
N SER A 305 -19.65 9.20 -7.56
CA SER A 305 -20.35 9.05 -6.28
C SER A 305 -19.41 8.45 -5.23
N ALA A 306 -18.18 8.97 -5.17
CA ALA A 306 -17.26 8.68 -4.08
C ALA A 306 -17.72 9.37 -2.78
N PHE A 307 -17.23 8.89 -1.65
CA PHE A 307 -17.56 9.49 -0.35
C PHE A 307 -16.61 10.63 -0.02
N LEU A 308 -17.07 11.59 0.80
CA LEU A 308 -16.23 12.65 1.35
C LEU A 308 -15.72 12.23 2.73
N PHE A 309 -14.40 12.23 2.89
CA PHE A 309 -13.71 12.03 4.16
C PHE A 309 -13.17 13.37 4.67
N ASP A 310 -13.67 13.79 5.84
CA ASP A 310 -13.23 14.98 6.55
C ASP A 310 -12.25 14.59 7.66
N VAL A 311 -10.99 15.01 7.52
CA VAL A 311 -9.91 14.71 8.45
C VAL A 311 -10.03 15.58 9.70
N THR A 312 -10.10 14.94 10.87
CA THR A 312 -10.24 15.56 12.20
C THR A 312 -8.95 15.56 13.00
N CYS A 313 -8.03 14.64 12.72
CA CYS A 313 -6.69 14.55 13.31
C CYS A 313 -5.69 13.97 12.31
N VAL A 314 -4.43 14.40 12.41
CA VAL A 314 -3.28 13.75 11.74
C VAL A 314 -2.21 13.45 12.77
N MET A 315 -1.86 12.17 12.93
CA MET A 315 -0.75 11.70 13.75
C MET A 315 0.43 11.33 12.84
N PHE A 316 1.66 11.70 13.18
CA PHE A 316 2.83 11.36 12.34
C PHE A 316 4.16 11.34 13.09
N ARG A 317 5.06 10.49 12.60
CA ARG A 317 6.47 10.43 13.02
C ARG A 317 7.22 11.71 12.66
N ASN A 318 8.29 11.98 13.39
CA ASN A 318 9.33 12.92 13.01
C ASN A 318 9.97 12.51 11.67
N ARG A 319 10.08 13.48 10.76
CA ARG A 319 10.55 13.27 9.36
C ARG A 319 9.83 12.08 8.70
N PRO A 320 8.50 12.18 8.49
CA PRO A 320 7.71 11.03 8.06
C PRO A 320 8.01 10.69 6.59
N ILE A 321 8.12 9.39 6.30
CA ILE A 321 8.28 8.87 4.94
C ILE A 321 6.89 8.64 4.35
N PHE A 322 6.55 9.34 3.28
CA PHE A 322 5.29 9.12 2.59
C PHE A 322 5.39 7.85 1.73
N ARG A 323 4.76 6.76 2.17
CA ARG A 323 4.55 5.56 1.35
C ARG A 323 3.50 5.85 0.28
N GLY A 324 3.71 5.39 -0.95
CA GLY A 324 2.65 5.38 -1.98
C GLY A 324 3.01 4.50 -3.18
N ALA A 325 2.08 4.36 -4.13
CA ALA A 325 2.25 3.47 -5.28
C ALA A 325 1.71 4.07 -6.59
N ALA A 326 2.45 3.86 -7.69
CA ALA A 326 1.92 4.00 -9.04
C ALA A 326 1.31 2.65 -9.46
N VAL A 327 -0.01 2.60 -9.67
CA VAL A 327 -0.73 1.33 -9.91
C VAL A 327 -0.93 1.03 -11.40
N GLY A 328 -1.42 -0.17 -11.73
CA GLY A 328 -1.97 -0.50 -13.06
C GLY A 328 -0.98 -0.76 -14.20
N HIS A 329 0.31 -0.45 -14.04
CA HIS A 329 1.35 -0.74 -15.03
C HIS A 329 2.02 -2.12 -14.80
N ARG A 330 2.71 -2.66 -15.81
CA ARG A 330 3.33 -4.02 -15.78
C ARG A 330 4.47 -4.20 -14.75
N ALA A 331 4.92 -3.12 -14.12
CA ALA A 331 5.92 -3.15 -13.06
C ALA A 331 5.36 -2.76 -11.68
N ALA A 332 4.06 -2.44 -11.61
CA ALA A 332 3.41 -1.99 -10.41
C ALA A 332 3.41 -3.08 -9.33
N GLU A 333 3.53 -2.63 -8.09
CA GLU A 333 3.53 -3.49 -6.91
C GLU A 333 2.13 -4.07 -6.59
N ASP A 334 1.04 -3.46 -7.06
CA ASP A 334 -0.32 -4.02 -6.97
C ASP A 334 -0.40 -5.42 -7.63
N GLN A 335 0.22 -5.60 -8.80
CA GLN A 335 0.30 -6.89 -9.50
C GLN A 335 1.10 -7.94 -8.71
N GLN A 336 2.14 -7.52 -7.97
CA GLN A 336 2.94 -8.42 -7.15
C GLN A 336 2.26 -8.75 -5.81
N LEU A 337 1.50 -7.81 -5.23
CA LEU A 337 0.60 -8.04 -4.11
C LEU A 337 -0.51 -9.04 -4.49
N PHE A 338 -1.22 -8.80 -5.60
CA PHE A 338 -2.24 -9.73 -6.11
C PHE A 338 -1.67 -11.13 -6.36
N ALA A 339 -0.45 -11.24 -6.91
CA ALA A 339 0.21 -12.52 -7.10
C ALA A 339 0.59 -13.22 -5.79
N LEU A 340 1.00 -12.48 -4.75
CA LEU A 340 1.24 -13.05 -3.42
C LEU A 340 -0.07 -13.58 -2.82
N LEU A 341 -1.12 -12.76 -2.79
CA LEU A 341 -2.43 -13.11 -2.27
C LEU A 341 -3.03 -14.33 -2.99
N ALA A 342 -2.89 -14.40 -4.32
CA ALA A 342 -3.32 -15.54 -5.13
C ALA A 342 -2.52 -16.82 -4.84
N ASP A 343 -1.23 -16.71 -4.51
CA ASP A 343 -0.41 -17.85 -4.12
C ASP A 343 -0.74 -18.36 -2.70
N VAL A 344 -1.17 -17.49 -1.78
CA VAL A 344 -1.53 -17.88 -0.39
C VAL A 344 -3.02 -18.15 -0.16
N GLY A 345 -3.86 -18.03 -1.20
CA GLY A 345 -5.30 -18.32 -1.12
C GLY A 345 -6.15 -17.18 -0.54
N LEU A 346 -5.64 -15.95 -0.56
CA LEU A 346 -6.26 -14.74 -0.01
C LEU A 346 -6.64 -13.69 -1.07
N PHE A 347 -6.63 -14.05 -2.35
CA PHE A 347 -7.09 -13.16 -3.42
C PHE A 347 -8.56 -13.43 -3.71
N ASP A 348 -9.47 -12.56 -3.26
CA ASP A 348 -10.85 -12.58 -3.75
C ASP A 348 -11.39 -11.16 -3.95
N PHE A 349 -11.84 -10.87 -5.17
CA PHE A 349 -12.43 -9.58 -5.54
C PHE A 349 -13.94 -9.66 -5.77
N HIS A 350 -14.50 -10.88 -5.91
CA HIS A 350 -15.87 -11.09 -6.37
C HIS A 350 -16.44 -12.38 -5.76
N ASP A 351 -17.67 -12.33 -5.22
CA ASP A 351 -18.43 -13.47 -4.65
C ASP A 351 -18.81 -14.58 -5.69
N SER A 352 -18.01 -14.79 -6.73
CA SER A 352 -18.24 -15.65 -7.88
C SER A 352 -17.06 -16.62 -8.04
N ARG A 353 -17.19 -17.82 -7.45
CA ARG A 353 -16.18 -18.90 -7.53
C ARG A 353 -15.60 -19.16 -8.93
N PRO A 354 -16.37 -19.15 -10.04
CA PRO A 354 -15.81 -19.33 -11.38
C PRO A 354 -14.94 -18.15 -11.84
N ARG A 355 -15.34 -16.89 -11.55
CA ARG A 355 -14.53 -15.71 -11.89
C ARG A 355 -13.25 -15.65 -11.07
N HIS A 356 -13.37 -15.93 -9.78
CA HIS A 356 -12.25 -16.08 -8.86
C HIS A 356 -11.22 -17.08 -9.41
N TRP A 357 -11.65 -18.31 -9.74
CA TRP A 357 -10.74 -19.34 -10.26
C TRP A 357 -10.01 -18.91 -11.55
N ILE A 358 -10.73 -18.26 -12.48
CA ILE A 358 -10.13 -17.72 -13.71
C ILE A 358 -9.13 -16.61 -13.40
N GLN A 359 -9.50 -15.61 -12.58
CA GLN A 359 -8.63 -14.48 -12.24
C GLN A 359 -7.38 -14.93 -11.47
N THR A 360 -7.53 -15.77 -10.46
CA THR A 360 -6.43 -16.40 -9.70
C THR A 360 -5.49 -17.16 -10.64
N GLY A 361 -6.03 -17.97 -11.57
CA GLY A 361 -5.22 -18.67 -12.57
C GLY A 361 -4.48 -17.75 -13.54
N LEU A 362 -5.08 -16.61 -13.93
CA LEU A 362 -4.42 -15.60 -14.77
C LEU A 362 -3.30 -14.87 -14.02
N ILE A 363 -3.52 -14.53 -12.74
CA ILE A 363 -2.57 -13.84 -11.87
C ILE A 363 -1.36 -14.74 -11.55
N GLN A 364 -1.60 -15.98 -11.15
CA GLN A 364 -0.53 -16.97 -10.90
C GLN A 364 0.32 -17.21 -12.15
N ARG A 365 -0.28 -17.19 -13.35
CA ARG A 365 0.42 -17.27 -14.64
C ARG A 365 1.00 -15.93 -15.12
N ARG A 366 0.86 -14.84 -14.35
CA ARG A 366 1.32 -13.47 -14.66
C ARG A 366 0.72 -12.89 -15.96
N PHE A 367 -0.45 -13.36 -16.38
CA PHE A 367 -1.20 -12.85 -17.52
C PHE A 367 -2.02 -11.59 -17.17
N PHE A 368 -1.35 -10.59 -16.60
CA PHE A 368 -1.98 -9.38 -16.04
C PHE A 368 -2.82 -8.59 -17.06
N LYS A 369 -2.41 -8.52 -18.34
CA LYS A 369 -3.23 -7.90 -19.40
C LYS A 369 -4.58 -8.60 -19.58
N LEU A 370 -4.62 -9.92 -19.49
CA LEU A 370 -5.85 -10.69 -19.65
C LEU A 370 -6.73 -10.61 -18.39
N PHE A 371 -6.11 -10.55 -17.21
CA PHE A 371 -6.80 -10.21 -15.95
C PHE A 371 -7.45 -8.82 -16.01
N GLN A 372 -6.69 -7.79 -16.43
CA GLN A 372 -7.20 -6.43 -16.62
C GLN A 372 -8.37 -6.39 -17.61
N SER A 373 -8.26 -7.05 -18.77
CA SER A 373 -9.36 -7.16 -19.74
C SER A 373 -10.58 -7.90 -19.18
N ALA A 374 -10.38 -8.95 -18.38
CA ALA A 374 -11.48 -9.67 -17.73
C ALA A 374 -12.20 -8.82 -16.67
N GLY A 375 -11.46 -7.98 -15.93
CA GLY A 375 -12.03 -7.01 -14.98
C GLY A 375 -12.87 -5.91 -15.65
N ARG A 376 -12.51 -5.50 -16.87
CA ARG A 376 -13.28 -4.52 -17.68
C ARG A 376 -14.57 -5.11 -18.28
N ALA A 377 -14.72 -6.43 -18.31
CA ALA A 377 -15.86 -7.09 -18.94
C ALA A 377 -17.08 -7.17 -18.00
N HIS A 378 -17.95 -6.17 -18.06
CA HIS A 378 -19.28 -6.27 -17.42
C HIS A 378 -20.06 -7.47 -18.00
N PRO A 379 -20.80 -8.24 -17.17
CA PRO A 379 -21.72 -9.25 -17.69
C PRO A 379 -22.79 -8.56 -18.56
N PRO A 380 -23.19 -9.15 -19.72
CA PRO A 380 -24.20 -8.55 -20.59
C PRO A 380 -25.47 -8.17 -19.84
N ALA A 381 -26.04 -7.00 -20.12
CA ALA A 381 -27.18 -6.41 -19.38
C ALA A 381 -28.42 -7.33 -19.27
N PHE A 382 -28.54 -8.33 -20.16
CA PHE A 382 -29.55 -9.38 -20.11
C PHE A 382 -29.47 -10.24 -18.84
N LEU A 383 -28.27 -10.53 -18.31
CA LEU A 383 -28.08 -11.30 -17.07
C LEU A 383 -28.66 -10.59 -15.84
N HIS A 384 -28.54 -9.26 -15.76
CA HIS A 384 -29.18 -8.48 -14.68
C HIS A 384 -30.72 -8.59 -14.72
N ARG A 385 -31.34 -8.67 -15.90
CA ARG A 385 -32.80 -8.89 -16.04
C ARG A 385 -33.23 -10.30 -15.62
N LEU A 386 -32.35 -11.29 -15.77
CA LEU A 386 -32.59 -12.68 -15.36
C LEU A 386 -32.52 -12.86 -13.84
N VAL A 387 -31.54 -12.25 -13.17
CA VAL A 387 -31.45 -12.23 -11.70
C VAL A 387 -32.67 -11.52 -11.10
N LYS A 388 -33.02 -10.33 -11.61
CA LYS A 388 -34.17 -9.55 -11.11
C LYS A 388 -35.53 -10.23 -11.35
N ARG A 389 -35.63 -11.21 -12.26
CA ARG A 389 -36.84 -12.01 -12.52
C ARG A 389 -36.96 -13.28 -11.67
N ARG A 390 -35.92 -13.70 -10.95
CA ARG A 390 -35.91 -14.97 -10.19
C ARG A 390 -36.12 -14.84 -8.68
N GLY A 391 -36.28 -13.62 -8.14
CA GLY A 391 -36.68 -13.42 -6.74
C GLY A 391 -35.70 -13.96 -5.69
N LEU A 392 -34.45 -14.21 -6.07
CA LEU A 392 -33.39 -14.67 -5.16
C LEU A 392 -32.58 -13.46 -4.69
N SER A 393 -33.15 -12.75 -3.71
CA SER A 393 -32.47 -11.76 -2.89
C SER A 393 -33.02 -11.81 -1.47
N ASN A 394 -32.30 -12.53 -0.61
CA ASN A 394 -32.19 -12.27 0.82
C ASN A 394 -30.70 -12.00 1.07
#